data_AF-A0A9Q2W4F7-F1
#
_entry.id   AF-A0A9Q2W4F7-F1
#
_cell.length_a   1.000
_cell.length_b   1.000
_cell.length_c   1.000
_cell.angle_alpha   90.00
_cell.angle_beta   90.00
_cell.angle_gamma   90.00
#
_symmetry.space_group_name_H-M   'P 1'
#
loop_
_entity.id
_entity.type
_entity.pdbx_description
1 polymer ?
#
loop_
_entity_poly.entity_id
_entity_poly.type
_entity_poly.pdbx_seq_one_letter_code
_entity_poly.pdbx_strand_id
1 'polypeptide(L)' 'MFYVGVEDVAAALARAEDLGGIVVLPAQRNEGGGGTIGHFHDPAGNLVGVAGHR' A
#
# COMPACT_ATOMS: atom_id res chain seq x y z
N MET A 1 12.86 -3.76 -0.36
CA MET A 1 11.51 -3.19 -0.19
C MET A 1 11.65 -1.68 -0.01
N PHE A 2 10.85 -0.91 -0.74
CA PHE A 2 10.82 0.56 -0.66
C PHE A 2 9.37 1.03 -0.43
N TYR A 3 9.21 2.29 -0.02
CA TYR A 3 7.91 2.92 0.17
C TYR A 3 7.67 4.04 -0.84
N VAL A 4 6.43 4.15 -1.29
CA VAL A 4 5.91 5.26 -2.07
C VAL A 4 4.91 6.04 -1.22
N GLY A 5 5.09 7.36 -1.16
CA GLY A 5 4.13 8.25 -0.51
C GLY A 5 2.86 8.39 -1.36
N VAL A 6 1.70 8.19 -0.76
CA VAL A 6 0.38 8.35 -1.39
C VAL A 6 -0.54 9.14 -0.47
N GLU A 7 -1.58 9.76 -1.04
CA GLU A 7 -2.57 10.50 -0.24
C GLU A 7 -3.50 9.55 0.52
N ASP A 8 -4.03 8.55 -0.19
CA ASP A 8 -4.94 7.52 0.32
C ASP A 8 -4.39 6.13 0.00
N VAL A 9 -4.07 5.38 1.05
CA VAL A 9 -3.46 4.06 0.95
C VAL A 9 -4.46 3.02 0.44
N ALA A 10 -5.70 3.06 0.90
CA ALA A 10 -6.71 2.10 0.48
C ALA A 10 -7.02 2.25 -1.02
N ALA A 11 -7.15 3.49 -1.49
CA ALA A 11 -7.34 3.79 -2.91
C ALA A 11 -6.14 3.35 -3.76
N ALA A 12 -4.91 3.56 -3.28
CA ALA A 12 -3.71 3.13 -3.97
C ALA A 12 -3.62 1.59 -4.08
N LEU A 13 -3.97 0.86 -3.01
CA LEU A 13 -4.00 -0.60 -3.02
C LEU A 13 -5.07 -1.15 -3.96
N ALA A 14 -6.30 -0.61 -3.93
CA ALA A 14 -7.35 -1.01 -4.85
C ALA A 14 -6.93 -0.79 -6.31
N ARG A 15 -6.28 0.35 -6.59
CA ARG A 15 -5.74 0.63 -7.92
C ARG A 15 -4.62 -0.35 -8.31
N ALA A 16 -3.79 -0.78 -7.36
CA ALA A 16 -2.75 -1.76 -7.62
C ALA A 16 -3.36 -3.12 -7.99
N GLU A 17 -4.42 -3.57 -7.29
CA GLU A 17 -5.14 -4.81 -7.64
C GLU A 17 -5.78 -4.74 -9.03
N ASP A 18 -6.44 -3.63 -9.36
CA ASP A 18 -7.02 -3.39 -10.69
C ASP A 18 -5.99 -3.50 -11.83
N LEU A 19 -4.71 -3.20 -11.53
CA LEU A 19 -3.59 -3.26 -12.46
C LEU A 19 -2.85 -4.61 -12.43
N GLY A 20 -3.37 -5.60 -11.72
CA GLY A 20 -2.81 -6.95 -11.64
C GLY A 20 -1.81 -7.16 -10.50
N GLY A 21 -1.73 -6.22 -9.56
CA GLY A 21 -1.02 -6.41 -8.30
C GLY A 21 -1.79 -7.31 -7.32
N ILE A 22 -1.12 -7.77 -6.26
CA ILE A 22 -1.70 -8.61 -5.21
C ILE A 22 -1.50 -7.92 -3.87
N VAL A 23 -2.58 -7.49 -3.21
CA VAL A 23 -2.48 -6.91 -1.86
C VAL A 23 -2.14 -7.99 -0.85
N VAL A 24 -1.11 -7.74 -0.04
CA VAL A 24 -0.65 -8.65 1.02
C VAL A 24 -0.74 -8.04 2.42
N LEU A 25 -0.76 -6.70 2.49
CA LEU A 25 -1.11 -5.95 3.68
C LEU A 25 -2.15 -4.90 3.28
N PRO A 26 -3.43 -5.08 3.65
CA PRO A 26 -4.45 -4.04 3.49
C PRO A 26 -4.07 -2.75 4.20
N ALA A 27 -4.71 -1.65 3.83
CA ALA A 27 -4.51 -0.37 4.50
C ALA A 27 -4.70 -0.51 6.02
N GLN A 28 -3.63 -0.30 6.77
CA GLN A 28 -3.61 -0.38 8.23
C GLN A 28 -3.07 0.93 8.81
N ARG A 29 -3.83 1.49 9.74
CA ARG A 29 -3.42 2.68 10.49
C ARG A 29 -2.48 2.25 11.60
N ASN A 30 -1.33 2.90 11.69
CA ASN A 30 -0.43 2.69 12.81
C ASN A 30 -1.01 3.38 14.07
N GLU A 31 -1.31 2.57 15.09
CA GLU A 31 -1.90 3.03 16.36
C GLU A 31 -1.00 4.04 17.10
N GLY A 32 0.31 4.02 16.84
CA GLY A 32 1.29 4.97 17.42
C GLY A 32 1.36 6.35 16.74
N GLY A 33 0.44 6.67 15.81
CA GLY A 33 0.39 7.99 15.15
C GLY A 33 1.21 8.11 13.86
N GLY A 34 1.70 6.99 13.30
CA GLY A 34 2.59 6.95 12.13
C GLY A 34 1.94 7.01 10.74
N GLY A 35 0.63 7.32 10.65
CA GLY A 35 -0.12 7.30 9.39
C GLY A 35 -0.67 5.92 9.01
N THR A 36 -1.18 5.80 7.79
CA THR A 36 -1.68 4.55 7.20
C THR A 36 -0.58 3.94 6.32
N ILE A 37 -0.43 2.62 6.37
CA ILE A 37 0.48 1.87 5.48
C ILE A 37 -0.25 0.71 4.81
N GLY A 38 0.31 0.23 3.71
CA GLY A 38 -0.17 -0.97 3.00
C GLY A 38 0.92 -1.55 2.11
N HIS A 39 0.80 -2.83 1.76
CA HIS A 39 1.76 -3.53 0.91
C HIS A 39 1.04 -4.35 -0.17
N PHE A 40 1.65 -4.40 -1.34
CA PHE A 40 1.23 -5.27 -2.44
C PHE A 40 2.46 -5.83 -3.18
N HIS A 41 2.27 -6.94 -3.88
CA HIS A 41 3.18 -7.39 -4.92
C HIS A 41 2.76 -6.80 -6.26
N ASP A 42 3.70 -6.21 -6.99
CA ASP A 42 3.47 -5.85 -8.40
C ASP A 42 3.40 -7.11 -9.29
N PRO A 43 3.04 -6.98 -10.59
CA PRO A 43 2.98 -8.13 -11.50
C PRO A 43 4.31 -8.86 -11.72
N ALA A 44 5.45 -8.24 -11.41
CA ALA A 44 6.77 -8.87 -11.46
C ALA A 44 7.13 -9.58 -10.13
N GLY A 45 6.26 -9.52 -9.13
CA GLY A 45 6.44 -10.13 -7.80
C GLY A 45 7.19 -9.25 -6.81
N ASN A 46 7.50 -7.99 -7.14
CA ASN A 46 8.22 -7.10 -6.22
C ASN A 46 7.30 -6.66 -5.08
N LEU A 47 7.79 -6.75 -3.84
CA LEU A 47 7.08 -6.21 -2.68
C LEU A 47 7.26 -4.69 -2.60
N VAL A 48 6.15 -3.96 -2.72
CA VAL A 48 6.09 -2.50 -2.67
C VAL A 48 5.28 -2.06 -1.46
N GLY A 49 5.81 -1.09 -0.71
CA GLY A 49 5.06 -0.42 0.34
C GLY A 49 4.48 0.91 -0.10
N VAL A 50 3.30 1.23 0.42
CA VAL A 50 2.66 2.54 0.28
C VAL A 50 2.37 3.09 1.68
N ALA A 51 2.58 4.40 1.85
CA ALA A 51 2.35 5.09 3.11
C ALA A 51 1.67 6.44 2.86
N GLY A 52 0.71 6.78 3.70
CA GLY A 52 -0.14 7.95 3.52
C GLY A 52 -0.85 8.38 4.81
N HIS A 53 -1.73 9.35 4.70
CA HIS A 53 -2.45 9.91 5.85
C HIS A 53 -3.86 9.33 6.02
N ARG A 54 -4.38 8.68 4.99
CA ARG A 54 -5.70 8.07 4.94
C ARG A 54 -5.56 6.61 4.55
#